data_AF-A0AAV8TZC9-F1
#
_entry.id   AF-A0AAV8TZC9-F1
#
_cell.length_a   1.000
_cell.length_b   1.000
_cell.length_c   1.000
_cell.angle_alpha   90.00
_cell.angle_beta   90.00
_cell.angle_gamma   90.00
#
_symmetry.space_group_name_H-M   'P 1'
#
loop_
_entity.id
_entity.type
_entity.pdbx_description
1 polymer ?
#
loop_
_entity_poly.entity_id
_entity_poly.type
_entity_poly.pdbx_seq_one_letter_code
_entity_poly.pdbx_strand_id
1 'polypeptide(L)'
;MEPSNPLLSLASFIHQHCRRLGADLATRIDDATRSLSVNLSPPPLATTGRPPPFASVSHSKNSASISSDHVAKSLVGTSVYTVSNTNNEFVLISDPDGAKSIGLLCFRQEDADAFLAQARLRRRELRSEAKVVPITLDQVYMLKVEGIAFRFLPDPVQVKNALELKAVDLKTGFDGVPVFQSELLVVKRKNKRYLPIYFQKEDIEKELSKVSRASRGAGLSQHIMVGSLEDVLKKMEMNEKNSGWEDLIFIPPGKSHSQHIQEVTKS
;
A
#
# COMPACT_ATOMS: atom_id res chain seq x y z
N MET A 1 -9.82 -27.95 24.55
CA MET A 1 -9.68 -26.93 23.49
C MET A 1 -9.61 -25.58 24.20
N GLU A 2 -8.40 -25.07 24.36
CA GLU A 2 -8.13 -23.78 25.02
C GLU A 2 -8.34 -22.64 24.00
N PRO A 3 -8.99 -21.53 24.35
CA PRO A 3 -9.21 -20.43 23.42
C PRO A 3 -7.91 -19.66 23.18
N SER A 4 -7.46 -19.62 21.93
CA SER A 4 -6.32 -18.84 21.47
C SER A 4 -6.55 -17.35 21.76
N ASN A 5 -5.78 -16.76 22.66
CA ASN A 5 -5.89 -15.35 23.04
C ASN A 5 -5.41 -14.42 21.89
N PRO A 6 -6.29 -13.60 21.29
CA PRO A 6 -5.94 -12.75 20.15
C PRO A 6 -4.92 -11.64 20.51
N LEU A 7 -4.86 -11.26 21.79
CA LEU A 7 -3.92 -10.27 22.30
C LEU A 7 -2.47 -10.79 22.34
N LEU A 8 -2.28 -12.09 22.56
CA LEU A 8 -0.96 -12.71 22.52
C LEU A 8 -0.46 -12.82 21.08
N SER A 9 -1.37 -13.07 20.12
CA SER A 9 -1.05 -13.08 18.69
C SER A 9 -0.59 -11.71 18.17
N LEU A 10 -1.23 -10.63 18.60
CA LEU A 10 -0.83 -9.27 18.24
C LEU A 10 0.47 -8.86 18.94
N ALA A 11 0.66 -9.23 20.20
CA ALA A 11 1.90 -8.97 20.93
C ALA A 11 3.09 -9.73 20.30
N SER A 12 2.91 -10.99 19.90
CA SER A 12 3.95 -11.75 19.19
C SER A 12 4.18 -11.23 17.77
N PHE A 13 3.12 -10.81 17.06
CA PHE A 13 3.24 -10.20 15.73
C PHE A 13 4.02 -8.88 15.78
N ILE A 14 3.66 -7.98 16.70
CA ILE A 14 4.39 -6.73 16.95
C ILE A 14 5.84 -7.05 17.39
N HIS A 15 6.05 -8.02 18.27
CA HIS A 15 7.40 -8.39 18.73
C HIS A 15 8.26 -8.97 17.60
N GLN A 16 7.72 -9.84 16.75
CA GLN A 16 8.43 -10.46 15.63
C GLN A 16 8.73 -9.46 14.52
N HIS A 17 7.81 -8.51 14.24
CA HIS A 17 8.06 -7.42 13.31
C HIS A 17 9.02 -6.37 13.89
N CYS A 18 9.00 -6.08 15.19
CA CYS A 18 9.95 -5.20 15.87
C CYS A 18 11.38 -5.79 15.98
N ARG A 19 11.56 -7.12 16.00
CA ARG A 19 12.91 -7.71 15.99
C ARG A 19 13.57 -7.77 14.61
N ARG A 20 12.80 -7.82 13.52
CA ARG A 20 13.34 -7.72 12.14
C ARG A 20 13.62 -6.26 11.72
N LEU A 21 13.26 -5.31 12.58
CA LEU A 21 13.22 -3.87 12.35
C LEU A 21 14.57 -3.15 12.57
N GLY A 22 15.62 -3.87 12.98
CA GLY A 22 16.91 -3.28 13.41
C GLY A 22 18.07 -3.36 12.42
N ALA A 23 17.88 -3.71 11.14
CA ALA A 23 19.03 -3.98 10.27
C ALA A 23 19.08 -3.33 8.88
N ASP A 24 18.01 -2.77 8.28
CA ASP A 24 18.15 -2.41 6.84
C ASP A 24 17.22 -1.34 6.26
N LEU A 25 17.15 -0.14 6.86
CA LEU A 25 16.62 1.03 6.13
C LEU A 25 17.17 2.37 6.61
N ALA A 26 18.48 2.44 6.87
CA ALA A 26 19.19 3.69 7.19
C ALA A 26 20.07 4.20 6.04
N THR A 27 20.16 3.52 4.90
CA THR A 27 20.97 4.00 3.76
C THR A 27 20.21 3.80 2.46
N ARG A 28 19.73 4.92 1.88
CA ARG A 28 19.57 5.18 0.42
C ARG A 28 18.71 6.42 0.19
N ILE A 29 19.09 7.52 0.84
CA ILE A 29 18.87 8.86 0.31
C ILE A 29 20.18 9.59 0.57
N ASP A 30 21.18 9.26 -0.25
CA ASP A 30 22.34 10.07 -0.64
C ASP A 30 23.32 9.13 -1.38
N ASP A 31 23.99 9.66 -2.41
CA ASP A 31 24.89 9.00 -3.36
C ASP A 31 24.27 8.22 -4.54
N ALA A 32 23.87 8.97 -5.58
CA ALA A 32 23.91 8.49 -6.95
C ALA A 32 24.32 9.61 -7.93
N THR A 33 25.53 10.14 -7.75
CA THR A 33 26.21 10.93 -8.79
C THR A 33 27.66 10.46 -8.93
N ARG A 34 27.91 9.51 -9.84
CA ARG A 34 29.09 9.41 -10.74
C ARG A 34 29.23 8.01 -11.37
N SER A 35 29.10 7.97 -12.69
CA SER A 35 29.89 7.22 -13.72
C SER A 35 30.21 5.72 -13.47
N LEU A 36 30.05 4.79 -14.43
CA LEU A 36 30.63 4.78 -15.77
C LEU A 36 29.89 3.80 -16.70
N SER A 37 29.91 4.16 -17.99
CA SER A 37 29.52 3.43 -19.19
C SER A 37 30.47 2.29 -19.59
N VAL A 38 29.94 1.15 -20.05
CA VAL A 38 30.54 0.33 -21.15
C VAL A 38 29.42 -0.38 -21.94
N ASN A 39 29.54 -0.30 -23.26
CA ASN A 39 28.67 -0.80 -24.33
C ASN A 39 28.66 -2.32 -24.50
N LEU A 40 27.51 -2.90 -24.88
CA LEU A 40 27.42 -4.02 -25.85
C LEU A 40 26.06 -3.95 -26.59
N SER A 41 26.10 -3.94 -27.93
CA SER A 41 25.00 -4.29 -28.88
C SER A 41 25.35 -5.65 -29.53
N PRO A 42 24.53 -6.35 -30.38
CA PRO A 42 23.15 -6.19 -30.93
C PRO A 42 22.35 -7.55 -30.84
N PRO A 43 21.40 -8.01 -31.73
CA PRO A 43 20.54 -7.43 -32.80
C PRO A 43 19.01 -7.75 -32.64
N PRO A 44 18.10 -7.36 -33.58
CA PRO A 44 16.66 -7.28 -33.35
C PRO A 44 15.82 -8.40 -33.99
N LEU A 45 14.69 -8.77 -33.37
CA LEU A 45 13.53 -9.33 -34.05
C LEU A 45 12.24 -8.70 -33.52
N ALA A 46 11.44 -8.18 -34.46
CA ALA A 46 10.12 -7.61 -34.23
C ALA A 46 9.07 -8.72 -34.08
N THR A 47 8.16 -8.59 -33.13
CA THR A 47 6.78 -9.13 -33.21
C THR A 47 5.90 -8.57 -32.09
N THR A 48 4.85 -7.85 -32.50
CA THR A 48 3.52 -7.69 -31.88
C THR A 48 3.42 -7.34 -30.39
N GLY A 49 2.98 -6.10 -30.14
CA GLY A 49 2.74 -5.53 -28.82
C GLY A 49 1.66 -6.27 -28.02
N ARG A 50 2.07 -6.70 -26.82
CA ARG A 50 1.21 -7.05 -25.69
C ARG A 50 1.89 -6.46 -24.44
N PRO A 51 1.24 -5.61 -23.63
CA PRO A 51 1.86 -5.10 -22.42
C PRO A 51 2.01 -6.24 -21.40
N PRO A 52 3.13 -6.34 -20.68
CA PRO A 52 3.26 -7.25 -19.55
C PRO A 52 2.59 -6.65 -18.29
N PRO A 53 2.34 -7.50 -17.28
CA PRO A 53 1.67 -7.09 -16.05
C PRO A 53 2.58 -6.14 -15.27
N PHE A 54 2.01 -5.06 -14.76
CA PHE A 54 2.74 -3.94 -14.14
C PHE A 54 3.85 -3.34 -15.03
N ALA A 55 3.45 -2.87 -16.22
CA ALA A 55 4.12 -1.87 -17.08
C ALA A 55 5.51 -2.22 -17.67
N SER A 56 5.56 -2.37 -19.00
CA SER A 56 6.75 -2.18 -19.86
C SER A 56 6.29 -2.04 -21.33
N VAL A 57 6.88 -1.31 -22.31
CA VAL A 57 8.27 -0.94 -22.65
C VAL A 57 8.27 0.31 -23.57
N SER A 58 9.28 1.18 -23.45
CA SER A 58 10.21 1.67 -24.50
C SER A 58 10.66 3.12 -24.27
N HIS A 59 11.97 3.29 -24.18
CA HIS A 59 12.65 4.56 -23.93
C HIS A 59 12.34 5.62 -24.98
N SER A 60 12.04 6.84 -24.53
CA SER A 60 12.59 8.06 -25.13
C SER A 60 12.55 9.19 -24.11
N LYS A 61 13.75 9.69 -23.79
CA LYS A 61 14.01 10.85 -22.94
C LYS A 61 13.01 11.99 -23.20
N ASN A 62 12.26 12.36 -22.17
CA ASN A 62 11.94 13.74 -21.78
C ASN A 62 11.21 13.73 -20.43
N SER A 63 11.89 14.17 -19.39
CA SER A 63 11.49 14.04 -17.98
C SER A 63 10.35 14.98 -17.62
N ALA A 64 9.15 14.44 -17.51
CA ALA A 64 8.13 14.92 -16.59
C ALA A 64 7.54 13.70 -15.88
N SER A 65 7.94 13.50 -14.63
CA SER A 65 7.33 12.50 -13.75
C SER A 65 5.85 12.81 -13.52
N ILE A 66 5.07 11.81 -13.11
CA ILE A 66 3.72 12.02 -12.61
C ILE A 66 3.80 12.99 -11.40
N SER A 67 2.91 14.00 -11.36
CA SER A 67 2.92 14.96 -10.26
C SER A 67 2.44 14.31 -8.96
N SER A 68 3.00 14.73 -7.82
CA SER A 68 2.58 14.27 -6.50
C SER A 68 1.06 14.47 -6.27
N ASP A 69 0.49 15.54 -6.82
CA ASP A 69 -0.96 15.78 -6.78
C ASP A 69 -1.77 14.67 -7.47
N HIS A 70 -1.25 14.11 -8.57
CA HIS A 70 -1.92 13.02 -9.26
C HIS A 70 -1.87 11.72 -8.44
N VAL A 71 -0.73 11.44 -7.81
CA VAL A 71 -0.58 10.29 -6.91
C VAL A 71 -1.52 10.43 -5.71
N ALA A 72 -1.54 11.59 -5.06
CA ALA A 72 -2.44 11.90 -3.97
C ALA A 72 -3.92 11.71 -4.38
N LYS A 73 -4.32 12.22 -5.55
CA LYS A 73 -5.68 12.04 -6.08
C LYS A 73 -6.08 10.57 -6.28
N SER A 74 -5.12 9.70 -6.61
CA SER A 74 -5.41 8.26 -6.78
C SER A 74 -5.71 7.54 -5.46
N LEU A 75 -5.30 8.12 -4.33
CA LEU A 75 -5.44 7.58 -2.97
C LEU A 75 -6.69 8.07 -2.23
N VAL A 76 -7.41 9.02 -2.82
CA VAL A 76 -8.57 9.66 -2.19
C VAL A 76 -9.61 8.62 -1.76
N GLY A 77 -10.14 8.82 -0.55
CA GLY A 77 -11.26 8.03 -0.03
C GLY A 77 -10.86 6.73 0.67
N THR A 78 -9.57 6.37 0.69
CA THR A 78 -9.07 5.29 1.55
C THR A 78 -8.65 5.86 2.89
N SER A 79 -9.25 5.38 3.98
CA SER A 79 -8.90 5.78 5.34
C SER A 79 -7.95 4.78 5.99
N VAL A 80 -7.00 5.32 6.74
CA VAL A 80 -6.20 4.61 7.74
C VAL A 80 -6.43 5.25 9.11
N TYR A 81 -6.08 4.55 10.17
CA TYR A 81 -6.38 4.94 11.54
C TYR A 81 -5.10 5.20 12.31
N THR A 82 -5.07 6.30 13.05
CA THR A 82 -3.95 6.63 13.93
C THR A 82 -4.47 7.08 15.27
N VAL A 83 -3.60 7.13 16.27
CA VAL A 83 -3.96 7.59 17.60
C VAL A 83 -3.51 9.04 17.74
N SER A 84 -4.44 9.91 18.11
CA SER A 84 -4.14 11.33 18.41
C SER A 84 -4.39 11.65 19.87
N ASN A 85 -3.69 12.66 20.39
CA ASN A 85 -4.03 13.30 21.66
C ASN A 85 -5.22 14.27 21.51
N THR A 86 -5.53 15.01 22.58
CA THR A 86 -6.59 16.04 22.63
C THR A 86 -6.30 17.26 21.76
N ASN A 87 -5.04 17.53 21.45
CA ASN A 87 -4.63 18.59 20.52
C ASN A 87 -4.68 18.12 19.05
N ASN A 88 -5.21 16.92 18.79
CA ASN A 88 -5.21 16.27 17.48
C ASN A 88 -3.79 16.01 16.91
N GLU A 89 -2.78 15.93 17.78
CA GLU A 89 -1.42 15.56 17.39
C GLU A 89 -1.24 14.05 17.45
N PHE A 90 -0.45 13.49 16.53
CA PHE A 90 -0.20 12.05 16.51
C PHE A 90 0.60 11.58 17.71
N VAL A 91 0.18 10.44 18.27
CA VAL A 91 0.96 9.74 19.27
C VAL A 91 2.11 9.01 18.59
N LEU A 92 3.33 9.42 18.92
CA LEU A 92 4.55 8.86 18.36
C LEU A 92 5.25 7.88 19.31
N ILE A 93 5.91 6.89 18.72
CA ILE A 93 6.80 5.95 19.38
C ILE A 93 8.23 6.42 19.15
N SER A 94 8.96 6.74 20.22
CA SER A 94 10.38 7.08 20.11
C SER A 94 11.18 5.85 19.70
N ASP A 95 12.07 6.01 18.72
CA ASP A 95 13.07 5.00 18.39
C ASP A 95 14.02 4.79 19.58
N PRO A 96 14.49 3.56 19.88
CA PRO A 96 15.40 3.31 21.00
C PRO A 96 16.69 4.14 20.94
N ASP A 97 17.15 4.46 19.73
CA ASP A 97 18.34 5.28 19.48
C ASP A 97 18.06 6.79 19.56
N GLY A 98 16.79 7.19 19.78
CA GLY A 98 16.35 8.57 19.97
C GLY A 98 16.41 9.46 18.72
N ALA A 99 16.92 8.95 17.59
CA ALA A 99 17.16 9.74 16.38
C ALA A 99 15.88 10.05 15.59
N LYS A 100 14.85 9.19 15.67
CA LYS A 100 13.59 9.35 14.93
C LYS A 100 12.40 8.98 15.81
N SER A 101 11.26 9.60 15.53
CA SER A 101 9.96 9.19 16.09
C SER A 101 9.16 8.43 15.05
N ILE A 102 8.39 7.43 15.45
CA ILE A 102 7.58 6.60 14.56
C ILE A 102 6.10 6.88 14.81
N GLY A 103 5.38 7.29 13.76
CA GLY A 103 3.92 7.36 13.75
C GLY A 103 3.33 6.09 13.14
N LEU A 104 2.36 5.46 13.82
CA LEU A 104 1.66 4.28 13.30
C LEU A 104 0.37 4.67 12.57
N LEU A 105 0.17 4.04 11.41
CA LEU A 105 -1.01 4.19 10.55
C LEU A 105 -1.60 2.80 10.28
N CYS A 106 -2.73 2.48 10.91
CA CYS A 106 -3.33 1.15 10.86
C CYS A 106 -4.39 1.08 9.77
N PHE A 107 -4.39 0.02 8.96
CA PHE A 107 -5.45 -0.21 7.97
C PHE A 107 -6.77 -0.68 8.63
N ARG A 108 -6.71 -1.13 9.88
CA ARG A 108 -7.86 -1.53 10.68
C ARG A 108 -7.98 -0.64 11.92
N GLN A 109 -9.22 -0.26 12.23
CA GLN A 109 -9.50 0.55 13.40
C GLN A 109 -9.19 -0.23 14.69
N GLU A 110 -9.55 -1.51 14.73
CA GLU A 110 -9.31 -2.39 15.89
C GLU A 110 -7.81 -2.48 16.26
N ASP A 111 -6.92 -2.41 15.27
CA ASP A 111 -5.48 -2.46 15.51
C ASP A 111 -4.97 -1.12 16.10
N ALA A 112 -5.53 0.02 15.67
CA ALA A 112 -5.27 1.32 16.28
C ALA A 112 -5.83 1.41 17.71
N ASP A 113 -7.01 0.85 17.96
CA ASP A 113 -7.61 0.77 19.30
C ASP A 113 -6.76 -0.10 20.24
N ALA A 114 -6.24 -1.23 19.74
CA ALA A 114 -5.32 -2.08 20.49
C ALA A 114 -4.01 -1.34 20.82
N PHE A 115 -3.46 -0.58 19.87
CA PHE A 115 -2.30 0.27 20.11
C PHE A 115 -2.60 1.35 21.16
N LEU A 116 -3.75 2.03 21.08
CA LEU A 116 -4.19 3.01 22.08
C LEU A 116 -4.31 2.38 23.48
N ALA A 117 -4.90 1.19 23.59
CA ALA A 117 -5.01 0.46 24.84
C ALA A 117 -3.62 0.17 25.44
N GLN A 118 -2.66 -0.27 24.63
CA GLN A 118 -1.28 -0.48 25.08
C GLN A 118 -0.59 0.82 25.48
N ALA A 119 -0.79 1.91 24.72
CA ALA A 119 -0.20 3.20 25.02
C ALA A 119 -0.70 3.76 26.37
N ARG A 120 -1.99 3.60 26.68
CA ARG A 120 -2.62 3.97 27.96
C ARG A 120 -2.06 3.22 29.17
N LEU A 121 -1.65 1.96 28.98
CA LEU A 121 -1.03 1.17 30.05
C LEU A 121 0.37 1.71 30.38
N ARG A 122 1.14 2.12 29.36
CA ARG A 122 2.55 2.54 29.51
C ARG A 122 2.74 4.00 29.90
N ARG A 123 1.91 4.93 29.39
CA ARG A 123 2.03 6.37 29.66
C ARG A 123 0.84 6.86 30.48
N ARG A 124 1.11 7.44 31.65
CA ARG A 124 0.05 7.95 32.54
C ARG A 124 -0.69 9.14 31.91
N GLU A 125 0.00 9.91 31.07
CA GLU A 125 -0.51 11.10 30.40
C GLU A 125 -1.55 10.77 29.31
N LEU A 126 -1.50 9.55 28.74
CA LEU A 126 -2.44 9.12 27.70
C LEU A 126 -3.71 8.47 28.27
N ARG A 127 -3.82 8.32 29.60
CA ARG A 127 -4.84 7.51 30.28
C ARG A 127 -6.29 8.00 30.10
N SER A 128 -6.53 9.25 29.70
CA SER A 128 -7.89 9.80 29.60
C SER A 128 -8.23 10.54 28.30
N GLU A 129 -7.26 10.82 27.43
CA GLU A 129 -7.49 11.85 26.39
C GLU A 129 -7.11 11.47 24.96
N ALA A 130 -6.36 10.39 24.74
CA ALA A 130 -6.04 9.93 23.40
C ALA A 130 -7.20 9.16 22.76
N LYS A 131 -7.40 9.35 21.45
CA LYS A 131 -8.47 8.75 20.65
C LYS A 131 -7.94 8.23 19.32
N VAL A 132 -8.61 7.23 18.75
CA VAL A 132 -8.36 6.80 17.38
C VAL A 132 -9.06 7.78 16.44
N VAL A 133 -8.32 8.26 15.43
CA VAL A 133 -8.81 9.16 14.39
C VAL A 133 -8.57 8.56 13.01
N PRO A 134 -9.56 8.64 12.10
CA PRO A 134 -9.34 8.31 10.71
C PRO A 134 -8.58 9.46 10.01
N ILE A 135 -7.63 9.11 9.16
CA ILE A 135 -6.93 9.99 8.23
C ILE A 135 -6.91 9.35 6.85
N THR A 136 -6.99 10.13 5.78
CA THR A 136 -7.01 9.56 4.42
C THR A 136 -5.61 9.35 3.87
N LEU A 137 -5.42 8.36 3.00
CA LEU A 137 -4.12 8.04 2.43
C LEU A 137 -3.55 9.19 1.57
N ASP A 138 -4.39 9.97 0.90
CA ASP A 138 -3.95 11.17 0.18
C ASP A 138 -3.36 12.23 1.11
N GLN A 139 -3.95 12.41 2.31
CA GLN A 139 -3.40 13.30 3.32
C GLN A 139 -2.09 12.74 3.85
N VAL A 140 -2.06 11.46 4.22
CA VAL A 140 -0.83 10.77 4.70
C VAL A 140 0.31 10.90 3.69
N TYR A 141 0.03 10.67 2.41
CA TYR A 141 1.02 10.78 1.34
C TYR A 141 1.63 12.19 1.26
N MET A 142 0.84 13.22 1.54
CA MET A 142 1.29 14.61 1.55
C MET A 142 1.95 15.04 2.87
N LEU A 143 1.85 14.23 3.94
CA LEU A 143 2.49 14.54 5.21
C LEU A 143 4.01 14.39 5.09
N LYS A 144 4.70 15.53 5.10
CA LYS A 144 6.15 15.60 5.24
C LYS A 144 6.47 16.27 6.57
N VAL A 145 7.01 15.49 7.49
CA VAL A 145 7.40 15.94 8.82
C VAL A 145 8.83 15.53 9.08
N GLU A 146 9.65 16.48 9.50
CA GLU A 146 11.05 16.23 9.82
C GLU A 146 11.16 15.41 11.11
N GLY A 147 12.08 14.44 11.14
CA GLY A 147 12.33 13.63 12.34
C GLY A 147 11.27 12.57 12.66
N ILE A 148 10.24 12.41 11.82
CA ILE A 148 9.18 11.41 12.02
C ILE A 148 9.10 10.47 10.82
N ALA A 149 9.10 9.17 11.08
CA ALA A 149 8.81 8.14 10.10
C ALA A 149 7.40 7.59 10.31
N PHE A 150 6.55 7.63 9.29
CA PHE A 150 5.26 6.95 9.34
C PHE A 150 5.39 5.50 8.87
N ARG A 151 4.74 4.59 9.60
CA ARG A 151 4.70 3.17 9.26
C ARG A 151 3.27 2.69 9.17
N PHE A 152 2.98 1.99 8.08
CA PHE A 152 1.73 1.29 7.95
C PHE A 152 1.73 0.00 8.75
N LEU A 153 0.61 -0.27 9.41
CA LEU A 153 0.27 -1.56 9.97
C LEU A 153 -0.81 -2.17 9.06
N PRO A 154 -0.45 -3.16 8.21
CA PRO A 154 -1.38 -3.74 7.25
C PRO A 154 -2.41 -4.62 7.94
N ASP A 155 -3.55 -4.82 7.27
CA ASP A 155 -4.55 -5.81 7.69
C ASP A 155 -3.92 -7.22 7.65
N PRO A 156 -3.85 -7.95 8.78
CA PRO A 156 -3.25 -9.28 8.84
C PRO A 156 -3.97 -10.30 7.94
N VAL A 157 -5.27 -10.14 7.71
CA VAL A 157 -6.02 -11.00 6.77
C VAL A 157 -5.50 -10.80 5.35
N GLN A 158 -5.25 -9.55 4.96
CA GLN A 158 -4.75 -9.24 3.63
C GLN A 158 -3.27 -9.64 3.45
N VAL A 159 -2.47 -9.58 4.52
CA VAL A 159 -1.11 -10.13 4.53
C VAL A 159 -1.14 -11.64 4.26
N LYS A 160 -2.00 -12.38 4.96
CA LYS A 160 -2.16 -13.82 4.74
C LYS A 160 -2.60 -14.12 3.30
N ASN A 161 -3.63 -13.43 2.83
CA ASN A 161 -4.14 -13.54 1.46
C ASN A 161 -3.03 -13.32 0.41
N ALA A 162 -2.19 -12.32 0.61
CA ALA A 162 -1.09 -11.97 -0.27
C ALA A 162 0.01 -13.04 -0.31
N LEU A 163 0.35 -13.62 0.84
CA LEU A 163 1.33 -14.71 0.94
C LEU A 163 0.82 -15.99 0.26
N GLU A 164 -0.45 -16.33 0.46
CA GLU A 164 -1.10 -17.47 -0.20
C GLU A 164 -1.08 -17.31 -1.73
N LEU A 165 -1.39 -16.12 -2.25
CA LEU A 165 -1.36 -15.83 -3.69
C LEU A 165 0.05 -15.81 -4.29
N LYS A 166 1.07 -15.37 -3.54
CA LYS A 166 2.47 -15.38 -4.00
C LYS A 166 3.12 -16.77 -3.90
N ALA A 167 2.45 -17.76 -3.30
CA ALA A 167 3.02 -19.08 -2.96
C ALA A 167 4.36 -18.97 -2.22
N VAL A 168 4.53 -17.92 -1.41
CA VAL A 168 5.74 -17.67 -0.61
C VAL A 168 5.56 -18.33 0.76
N ASP A 169 6.64 -18.90 1.31
CA ASP A 169 6.60 -19.47 2.66
C ASP A 169 6.15 -18.41 3.67
N LEU A 170 5.13 -18.73 4.48
CA LEU A 170 4.56 -17.82 5.49
C LEU A 170 5.63 -17.33 6.49
N LYS A 171 6.77 -18.02 6.57
CA LYS A 171 7.90 -17.66 7.42
C LYS A 171 8.65 -16.40 6.98
N THR A 172 8.60 -16.02 5.70
CA THR A 172 9.37 -14.86 5.19
C THR A 172 8.64 -13.53 5.34
N GLY A 173 7.35 -13.56 5.74
CA GLY A 173 6.52 -12.37 5.93
C GLY A 173 6.26 -11.59 4.64
N PHE A 174 5.33 -10.65 4.69
CA PHE A 174 5.08 -9.72 3.58
C PHE A 174 5.71 -8.36 3.91
N ASP A 175 6.38 -7.76 2.94
CA ASP A 175 6.98 -6.43 3.08
C ASP A 175 6.05 -5.35 2.49
N GLY A 176 5.69 -4.37 3.31
CA GLY A 176 4.72 -3.32 2.97
C GLY A 176 3.24 -3.70 3.14
N VAL A 177 2.36 -2.87 2.58
CA VAL A 177 0.91 -3.08 2.61
C VAL A 177 0.47 -3.83 1.35
N PRO A 178 -0.16 -5.02 1.46
CA PRO A 178 -0.61 -5.74 0.29
C PRO A 178 -1.67 -4.98 -0.50
N VAL A 179 -1.54 -5.02 -1.83
CA VAL A 179 -2.54 -4.55 -2.77
C VAL A 179 -2.73 -5.57 -3.90
N PHE A 180 -3.93 -5.62 -4.45
CA PHE A 180 -4.37 -6.64 -5.42
C PHE A 180 -4.83 -6.00 -6.73
N GLN A 181 -4.41 -6.58 -7.85
CA GLN A 181 -4.80 -6.12 -9.19
C GLN A 181 -5.09 -7.31 -10.10
N SER A 182 -5.89 -7.09 -11.14
CA SER A 182 -6.09 -8.05 -12.23
C SER A 182 -6.11 -7.35 -13.58
N GLU A 183 -5.48 -7.95 -14.59
CA GLU A 183 -5.53 -7.47 -15.98
C GLU A 183 -6.93 -7.58 -16.59
N LEU A 184 -7.80 -8.42 -16.02
CA LEU A 184 -9.18 -8.59 -16.48
C LEU A 184 -10.09 -7.44 -16.05
N LEU A 185 -9.65 -6.59 -15.11
CA LEU A 185 -10.41 -5.45 -14.63
C LEU A 185 -9.83 -4.16 -15.20
N VAL A 186 -10.42 -3.68 -16.30
CA VAL A 186 -10.13 -2.37 -16.89
C VAL A 186 -11.44 -1.62 -17.07
N VAL A 187 -11.56 -0.45 -16.46
CA VAL A 187 -12.79 0.35 -16.49
C VAL A 187 -12.60 1.52 -17.43
N LYS A 188 -13.59 1.79 -18.29
CA LYS A 188 -13.59 2.99 -19.17
C LYS A 188 -14.74 3.90 -18.76
N ARG A 189 -14.45 5.17 -18.48
CA ARG A 189 -15.46 6.18 -18.12
C ARG A 189 -15.03 7.56 -18.61
N LYS A 190 -15.96 8.32 -19.22
CA LYS A 190 -15.70 9.70 -19.73
C LYS A 190 -14.41 9.79 -20.58
N ASN A 191 -14.20 8.83 -21.49
CA ASN A 191 -13.00 8.73 -22.34
C ASN A 191 -11.67 8.55 -21.58
N LYS A 192 -11.70 8.26 -20.27
CA LYS A 192 -10.54 7.87 -19.46
C LYS A 192 -10.59 6.37 -19.14
N ARG A 193 -9.43 5.73 -19.15
CA ARG A 193 -9.21 4.37 -18.69
C ARG A 193 -8.82 4.40 -17.21
N TYR A 194 -9.31 3.43 -16.44
CA TYR A 194 -8.97 3.24 -15.04
C TYR A 194 -8.54 1.80 -14.80
N LEU A 195 -7.46 1.65 -14.05
CA LEU A 195 -6.87 0.39 -13.63
C LEU A 195 -7.03 0.30 -12.10
N PRO A 196 -8.08 -0.39 -11.61
CA PRO A 196 -8.38 -0.47 -10.20
C PRO A 196 -7.37 -1.35 -9.45
N ILE A 197 -6.89 -0.84 -8.32
CA ILE A 197 -6.05 -1.55 -7.35
C ILE A 197 -6.83 -1.65 -6.04
N TYR A 198 -6.91 -2.84 -5.46
CA TYR A 198 -7.73 -3.12 -4.29
C TYR A 198 -6.86 -3.38 -3.05
N PHE A 199 -7.31 -2.91 -1.89
CA PHE A 199 -6.67 -3.24 -0.60
C PHE A 199 -7.17 -4.57 -0.03
N GLN A 200 -8.33 -5.05 -0.46
CA GLN A 200 -8.91 -6.32 -0.02
C GLN A 200 -9.03 -7.30 -1.18
N LYS A 201 -8.57 -8.54 -0.96
CA LYS A 201 -8.67 -9.63 -1.93
C LYS A 201 -10.14 -9.95 -2.25
N GLU A 202 -10.99 -9.88 -1.24
CA GLU A 202 -12.40 -10.21 -1.33
C GLU A 202 -13.14 -9.26 -2.29
N ASP A 203 -12.75 -7.98 -2.31
CA ASP A 203 -13.34 -6.98 -3.21
C ASP A 203 -12.98 -7.25 -4.67
N ILE A 204 -11.72 -7.55 -4.97
CA ILE A 204 -11.30 -7.86 -6.34
C ILE A 204 -11.91 -9.18 -6.84
N GLU A 205 -12.02 -10.20 -5.98
CA GLU A 205 -12.68 -11.47 -6.31
C GLU A 205 -14.16 -11.26 -6.64
N LYS A 206 -14.84 -10.42 -5.85
CA LYS A 206 -16.24 -10.03 -6.10
C LYS A 206 -16.39 -9.32 -7.44
N GLU A 207 -15.50 -8.40 -7.80
CA GLU A 207 -15.57 -7.73 -9.10
C GLU A 207 -15.23 -8.66 -10.27
N LEU A 208 -14.23 -9.53 -10.12
CA LEU A 208 -13.87 -10.53 -11.13
C LEU A 208 -15.01 -11.52 -11.40
N SER A 209 -15.77 -11.90 -10.37
CA SER A 209 -16.92 -12.82 -10.51
C SER A 209 -18.03 -12.28 -11.43
N LYS A 210 -18.10 -10.95 -11.61
CA LYS A 210 -19.09 -10.30 -12.50
C LYS A 210 -18.64 -10.28 -13.96
N VAL A 211 -17.33 -10.28 -14.19
CA VAL A 211 -16.73 -10.16 -15.53
C VAL A 211 -16.40 -11.55 -16.11
N SER A 212 -15.97 -12.49 -15.27
CA SER A 212 -15.71 -13.86 -15.71
C SER A 212 -17.01 -14.65 -15.87
N ARG A 213 -17.39 -14.94 -17.13
CA ARG A 213 -18.39 -15.98 -17.43
C ARG A 213 -17.84 -17.40 -17.24
N ALA A 214 -16.53 -17.55 -17.00
CA ALA A 214 -15.83 -18.83 -16.92
C ALA A 214 -15.52 -19.22 -15.46
N SER A 215 -16.22 -20.27 -15.02
CA SER A 215 -16.08 -21.07 -13.80
C SER A 215 -16.29 -20.38 -12.45
N ARG A 216 -17.34 -20.83 -11.77
CA ARG A 216 -17.53 -20.69 -10.33
C ARG A 216 -16.41 -21.50 -9.63
N GLY A 217 -15.44 -20.84 -9.02
CA GLY A 217 -14.43 -21.42 -8.12
C GLY A 217 -13.00 -21.50 -8.67
N ALA A 218 -12.02 -21.44 -7.75
CA ALA A 218 -10.55 -21.63 -7.84
C ALA A 218 -9.73 -20.89 -8.93
N GLY A 219 -10.30 -20.59 -10.10
CA GLY A 219 -9.62 -19.91 -11.22
C GLY A 219 -9.53 -18.39 -11.08
N LEU A 220 -10.35 -17.75 -10.24
CA LEU A 220 -10.31 -16.28 -10.08
C LEU A 220 -8.98 -15.81 -9.48
N SER A 221 -8.46 -16.56 -8.50
CA SER A 221 -7.19 -16.26 -7.83
C SER A 221 -5.99 -16.29 -8.78
N GLN A 222 -6.05 -17.07 -9.85
CA GLN A 222 -4.97 -17.14 -10.85
C GLN A 222 -4.80 -15.84 -11.65
N HIS A 223 -5.82 -15.00 -11.66
CA HIS A 223 -5.82 -13.71 -12.35
C HIS A 223 -5.57 -12.55 -11.39
N ILE A 224 -5.30 -12.80 -10.11
CA ILE A 224 -4.99 -11.78 -9.12
C ILE A 224 -3.48 -11.72 -8.93
N MET A 225 -2.95 -10.52 -9.08
CA MET A 225 -1.56 -10.22 -8.81
C MET A 225 -1.42 -9.41 -7.53
N VAL A 226 -0.33 -9.61 -6.83
CA VAL A 226 -0.07 -9.01 -5.51
C VAL A 226 1.13 -8.06 -5.60
N GLY A 227 0.91 -6.81 -5.24
CA GLY A 227 1.95 -5.78 -5.04
C GLY A 227 1.97 -5.27 -3.60
N SER A 228 2.94 -4.40 -3.29
CA SER A 228 2.91 -3.56 -2.08
C SER A 228 2.47 -2.14 -2.46
N LEU A 229 1.74 -1.47 -1.56
CA LEU A 229 1.34 -0.07 -1.74
C LEU A 229 2.58 0.81 -1.97
N GLU A 230 3.61 0.61 -1.16
CA GLU A 230 4.85 1.39 -1.18
C GLU A 230 5.58 1.27 -2.53
N ASP A 231 5.69 0.06 -3.08
CA ASP A 231 6.30 -0.14 -4.40
C ASP A 231 5.46 0.48 -5.52
N VAL A 232 4.13 0.40 -5.42
CA VAL A 232 3.22 1.01 -6.41
C VAL A 232 3.36 2.52 -6.37
N LEU A 233 3.35 3.15 -5.19
CA LEU A 233 3.50 4.60 -5.04
C LEU A 233 4.86 5.07 -5.56
N LYS A 234 5.94 4.39 -5.16
CA LYS A 234 7.29 4.68 -5.66
C LYS A 234 7.36 4.60 -7.18
N LYS A 235 6.75 3.57 -7.78
CA LYS A 235 6.67 3.46 -9.24
C LYS A 235 5.85 4.60 -9.84
N MET A 236 4.70 4.97 -9.26
CA MET A 236 3.92 6.10 -9.77
C MET A 236 4.75 7.39 -9.79
N GLU A 237 5.56 7.65 -8.78
CA GLU A 237 6.42 8.84 -8.70
C GLU A 237 7.58 8.83 -9.71
N MET A 238 8.20 7.67 -9.92
CA MET A 238 9.38 7.54 -10.78
C MET A 238 9.06 7.46 -12.27
N ASN A 239 7.83 7.10 -12.64
CA ASN A 239 7.48 6.83 -14.03
C ASN A 239 7.15 8.10 -14.84
N GLU A 240 7.42 8.02 -16.14
CA GLU A 240 7.16 9.08 -17.11
C GLU A 240 5.66 9.18 -17.46
N LYS A 241 5.22 10.34 -17.95
CA LYS A 241 3.87 10.52 -18.49
C LYS A 241 3.59 9.56 -19.65
N ASN A 242 2.36 9.03 -19.72
CA ASN A 242 1.86 8.08 -20.73
C ASN A 242 2.31 6.62 -20.55
N SER A 243 2.83 6.27 -19.37
CA SER A 243 3.24 4.91 -19.02
C SER A 243 2.08 4.04 -18.51
N GLY A 244 0.88 4.61 -18.38
CA GLY A 244 -0.32 3.93 -17.88
C GLY A 244 -0.43 3.95 -16.35
N TRP A 245 0.56 4.47 -15.64
CA TRP A 245 0.51 4.67 -14.18
C TRP A 245 -0.48 5.78 -13.80
N GLU A 246 -0.79 6.70 -14.71
CA GLU A 246 -1.83 7.73 -14.56
C GLU A 246 -3.28 7.20 -14.63
N ASP A 247 -3.45 5.95 -15.05
CA ASP A 247 -4.74 5.27 -15.08
C ASP A 247 -5.02 4.52 -13.78
N LEU A 248 -4.03 4.35 -12.89
CA LEU A 248 -4.22 3.65 -11.63
C LEU A 248 -5.20 4.41 -10.72
N ILE A 249 -6.07 3.65 -10.05
CA ILE A 249 -6.94 4.17 -9.01
C ILE A 249 -7.02 3.14 -7.88
N PHE A 250 -6.81 3.59 -6.65
CA PHE A 250 -6.97 2.73 -5.49
C PHE A 250 -8.45 2.67 -5.09
N ILE A 251 -8.97 1.48 -4.86
CA ILE A 251 -10.35 1.24 -4.47
C ILE A 251 -10.39 1.07 -2.95
N PRO A 252 -11.09 1.96 -2.22
CA PRO A 252 -11.19 1.85 -0.77
C PRO A 252 -11.79 0.50 -0.34
N PRO A 253 -11.35 -0.07 0.79
CA PRO A 253 -11.89 -1.31 1.33
C PRO A 253 -13.43 -1.31 1.39
N GLY A 254 -14.05 -2.38 0.87
CA GLY A 254 -15.50 -2.58 0.85
C GLY A 254 -16.26 -1.81 -0.22
N LYS A 255 -15.61 -0.96 -1.03
CA LYS A 255 -16.24 -0.23 -2.14
C LYS A 255 -16.10 -0.97 -3.47
N SER A 256 -17.08 -0.79 -4.36
CA SER A 256 -16.90 -1.19 -5.77
C SER A 256 -16.11 -0.13 -6.54
N HIS A 257 -15.35 -0.55 -7.55
CA HIS A 257 -14.66 0.38 -8.43
C HIS A 257 -15.63 1.32 -9.17
N SER A 258 -16.82 0.84 -9.53
CA SER A 258 -17.79 1.62 -10.30
C SER A 258 -18.36 2.79 -9.49
N GLN A 259 -18.66 2.55 -8.21
CA GLN A 259 -19.10 3.57 -7.27
C GLN A 259 -17.96 4.56 -6.99
N HIS A 260 -16.77 4.06 -6.67
CA HIS A 260 -15.66 4.94 -6.31
C HIS A 260 -15.23 5.84 -7.47
N ILE A 261 -15.09 5.30 -8.69
CA ILE A 261 -14.80 6.10 -9.89
C ILE A 261 -15.92 7.13 -10.13
N GLN A 262 -17.17 6.84 -9.78
CA GLN A 262 -18.26 7.82 -9.91
C GLN A 262 -18.08 9.01 -8.96
N GLU A 263 -17.70 8.72 -7.71
CA GLU A 263 -17.49 9.73 -6.67
C GLU A 263 -16.31 10.65 -7.07
N VAL A 264 -15.16 10.06 -7.43
CA VAL A 264 -13.95 10.82 -7.76
C VAL A 264 -14.06 11.60 -9.08
N THR A 265 -14.94 11.21 -9.99
CA THR A 265 -15.15 11.94 -11.27
C THR A 265 -16.27 12.97 -11.24
N LYS A 266 -16.97 13.10 -10.10
CA LYS A 266 -17.96 14.15 -9.85
C LYS A 266 -17.36 15.33 -9.07
N SER A 267 -16.37 15.06 -8.23
CA SER A 267 -15.54 16.04 -7.55
C SER A 267 -14.60 16.77 -8.51
#